data_AF-A0A7H4M0M3-F1
#
_entry.id   AF-A0A7H4M0M3-F1
#
_cell.length_a   1.000
_cell.length_b   1.000
_cell.length_c   1.000
_cell.angle_alpha   90.00
_cell.angle_beta   90.00
_cell.angle_gamma   90.00
#
_symmetry.space_group_name_H-M   'P 1'
#
loop_
_entity.id
_entity.type
_entity.pdbx_description
1 polymer ?
#
loop_
_entity_poly.entity_id
_entity_poly.type
_entity_poly.pdbx_seq_one_letter_code
_entity_poly.pdbx_strand_id
1 'polypeptide(L)'
;MNSHIFLVGFIIYALAMIWLGWYVSRNQKSGEDFLLGGRSLPLFLTLGSTVATMVGTGSSMGAVGFGYSNGWAGMLYGVGGAIGILLVAWLFAPVRKLRFMTMSEELSYYTGGSHFN
;
A
#
# COMPACT_ATOMS: atom_id res chain seq x y z
N MET A 1 -24.49 -10.26 -20.64
CA MET A 1 -23.03 -10.20 -20.52
C MET A 1 -22.51 -11.62 -20.67
N ASN A 2 -21.73 -11.94 -21.70
CA ASN A 2 -21.27 -13.31 -21.94
C ASN A 2 -20.29 -13.73 -20.83
N SER A 3 -20.75 -14.52 -19.87
CA SER A 3 -20.00 -14.98 -18.69
C SER A 3 -18.65 -15.62 -19.05
N HIS A 4 -18.57 -16.24 -20.22
CA HIS A 4 -17.34 -16.81 -20.76
C HIS A 4 -16.24 -15.76 -21.00
N ILE A 5 -16.58 -14.57 -21.50
CA ILE A 5 -15.61 -13.49 -21.76
C ILE A 5 -15.06 -12.95 -20.43
N PHE A 6 -15.92 -12.81 -19.42
CA PHE A 6 -15.52 -12.38 -18.08
C PHE A 6 -14.56 -13.39 -17.43
N LEU A 7 -14.89 -14.68 -17.47
CA LEU A 7 -14.06 -15.74 -16.89
C LEU A 7 -12.70 -15.83 -17.58
N VAL A 8 -12.68 -15.76 -18.92
CA VAL A 8 -11.43 -15.77 -19.69
C VAL A 8 -10.58 -14.55 -19.33
N GLY A 9 -11.16 -13.35 -19.26
CA GLY A 9 -10.44 -12.14 -18.85
C GLY A 9 -9.87 -12.23 -17.43
N PHE A 10 -10.65 -12.77 -16.48
CA PHE A 10 -10.21 -12.97 -15.10
C PHE A 10 -9.02 -13.94 -15.00
N ILE A 11 -9.09 -15.07 -15.72
CA ILE A 11 -8.01 -16.07 -15.74
C ILE A 11 -6.73 -15.48 -16.34
N ILE A 12 -6.85 -14.74 -17.45
CA ILE A 12 -5.70 -14.06 -18.08
C ILE A 12 -5.06 -13.06 -17.11
N TYR A 13 -5.88 -12.25 -16.43
CA TYR A 13 -5.39 -11.29 -15.44
C TYR A 13 -4.67 -11.99 -14.28
N ALA A 14 -5.25 -13.05 -13.73
CA ALA A 14 -4.64 -13.82 -12.65
C ALA A 14 -3.30 -14.44 -13.06
N LEU A 15 -3.23 -15.04 -14.25
CA LEU A 15 -1.99 -15.61 -14.80
C LEU A 15 -0.93 -14.54 -15.02
N ALA A 16 -1.31 -13.36 -15.54
CA ALA A 16 -0.39 -12.24 -15.72
C ALA A 16 0.19 -11.74 -14.38
N MET A 17 -0.64 -11.64 -13.34
CA MET A 17 -0.19 -11.26 -11.99
C MET A 17 0.77 -12.28 -11.39
N ILE A 18 0.49 -13.59 -11.54
CA ILE A 18 1.38 -14.66 -11.09
C ILE A 18 2.71 -14.62 -11.83
N TRP A 19 2.68 -14.45 -13.16
CA TRP A 19 3.88 -14.38 -13.99
C TRP A 19 4.75 -13.18 -13.61
N LEU A 20 4.15 -12.01 -13.41
CA LEU A 20 4.85 -10.80 -12.98
C LEU A 20 5.46 -10.97 -11.58
N GLY A 21 4.73 -11.56 -10.64
CA GLY A 21 5.24 -11.88 -9.31
C GLY A 21 6.44 -12.84 -9.36
N TRP A 22 6.37 -13.87 -10.19
CA TRP A 22 7.47 -14.83 -10.39
C TRP A 22 8.70 -14.18 -11.03
N TYR A 23 8.50 -13.31 -12.04
CA TYR A 23 9.57 -12.57 -12.69
C TYR A 23 10.29 -11.63 -11.73
N VAL A 24 9.54 -10.86 -10.93
CA VAL A 24 10.10 -9.91 -9.96
C VAL A 24 10.79 -10.63 -8.80
N SER A 25 10.22 -11.74 -8.33
CA SER A 25 10.79 -12.55 -7.24
C SER A 25 12.21 -13.06 -7.53
N ARG A 26 12.52 -13.36 -8.81
CA ARG A 26 13.85 -13.84 -9.22
C ARG A 26 14.97 -12.79 -9.09
N ASN A 27 14.64 -11.50 -9.03
CA ASN A 27 15.63 -10.43 -8.94
C ASN A 27 15.94 -10.00 -7.48
N GLN A 28 15.23 -10.53 -6.48
CA GLN A 28 15.42 -10.16 -5.07
C GLN A 28 16.33 -11.16 -4.36
N LYS A 29 17.50 -10.71 -3.87
CA LYS A 29 18.53 -11.58 -3.26
C LYS A 29 18.67 -11.42 -1.74
N SER A 30 18.11 -10.37 -1.15
CA SER A 30 18.20 -10.04 0.28
C SER A 30 16.81 -9.80 0.88
N GLY A 31 16.62 -10.13 2.17
CA GLY A 31 15.39 -9.82 2.91
C GLY A 31 15.11 -8.32 3.00
N GLU A 32 16.16 -7.48 3.05
CA GLU A 32 15.99 -6.02 3.00
C GLU A 32 15.52 -5.56 1.60
N ASP A 33 16.04 -6.16 0.53
CA ASP A 33 15.61 -5.87 -0.84
C ASP A 33 14.17 -6.32 -1.09
N PHE A 34 13.76 -7.41 -0.47
CA PHE A 34 12.38 -7.91 -0.55
C PHE A 34 11.40 -7.03 0.23
N LEU A 35 11.75 -6.63 1.47
CA LEU A 35 10.86 -5.85 2.34
C LEU A 35 10.83 -4.36 1.99
N LEU A 36 11.95 -3.78 1.57
CA LEU A 36 12.10 -2.34 1.31
C LEU A 36 12.32 -2.00 -0.17
N GLY A 37 12.33 -2.98 -1.06
CA GLY A 37 12.57 -2.75 -2.50
C GLY A 37 13.96 -2.16 -2.76
N GLY A 38 14.95 -2.48 -1.92
CA GLY A 38 16.32 -1.97 -2.02
C GLY A 38 16.47 -0.49 -1.71
N ARG A 39 15.45 0.15 -1.09
CA ARG A 39 15.45 1.58 -0.66
C ARG A 39 15.76 2.59 -1.78
N SER A 40 15.76 2.15 -3.04
CA SER A 40 16.07 2.96 -4.23
C SER A 40 14.82 3.34 -5.01
N LEU A 41 13.63 2.97 -4.51
CA LEU A 41 12.36 3.30 -5.13
C LEU A 41 12.16 4.82 -5.14
N PRO A 42 11.89 5.43 -6.31
CA PRO A 42 11.64 6.86 -6.39
C PRO A 42 10.39 7.22 -5.56
N LEU A 43 10.42 8.40 -4.93
CA LEU A 43 9.33 8.89 -4.07
C LEU A 43 7.94 8.77 -4.70
N PHE A 44 7.83 9.01 -6.01
CA PHE A 44 6.59 8.88 -6.75
C PHE A 44 6.04 7.45 -6.74
N LEU A 45 6.89 6.44 -6.88
CA LEU A 45 6.48 5.04 -6.88
C LEU A 45 6.08 4.58 -5.47
N THR A 46 6.78 5.04 -4.43
CA THR A 46 6.43 4.77 -3.03
C THR A 46 5.10 5.43 -2.63
N LEU A 47 4.87 6.67 -3.07
CA LEU A 47 3.59 7.35 -2.85
C LEU A 47 2.48 6.66 -3.63
N GLY A 48 2.73 6.30 -4.89
CA GLY A 48 1.78 5.56 -5.73
C GLY A 48 1.39 4.22 -5.13
N SER A 49 2.34 3.44 -4.60
CA SER A 49 2.04 2.17 -3.93
C SER A 49 1.30 2.38 -2.62
N THR A 50 1.62 3.43 -1.85
CA THR A 50 0.88 3.77 -0.63
C THR A 50 -0.58 4.13 -0.93
N VAL A 51 -0.80 4.94 -1.97
CA VAL A 51 -2.16 5.28 -2.44
C VAL A 51 -2.87 4.03 -2.95
N ALA A 52 -2.21 3.16 -3.72
CA ALA A 52 -2.78 1.91 -4.20
C ALA A 52 -3.20 0.98 -3.05
N THR A 53 -2.41 0.90 -1.97
CA THR A 53 -2.76 0.13 -0.76
C THR A 53 -4.00 0.72 -0.06
N MET A 54 -4.12 2.04 0.00
CA MET A 54 -5.29 2.69 0.58
C MET A 54 -6.54 2.51 -0.29
N VAL A 55 -6.38 2.61 -1.61
CA VAL A 55 -7.43 2.41 -2.63
C VAL A 55 -7.57 0.92 -2.91
N GLY A 56 -8.07 0.19 -1.91
CA GLY A 56 -8.43 -1.22 -2.03
C GLY A 56 -9.87 -1.43 -2.47
N THR A 57 -10.21 -2.68 -2.80
CA THR A 57 -11.59 -3.12 -3.07
C THR A 57 -12.52 -2.84 -1.89
N GLY A 58 -12.04 -3.03 -0.65
CA GLY A 58 -12.79 -2.73 0.57
C GLY A 58 -13.10 -1.24 0.74
N SER A 59 -12.09 -0.37 0.61
CA SER A 59 -12.26 1.09 0.66
C SER A 59 -13.20 1.60 -0.43
N SER A 60 -13.09 1.04 -1.64
CA SER A 60 -13.92 1.41 -2.78
C SER A 60 -15.38 1.03 -2.56
N MET A 61 -15.66 -0.20 -2.13
CA MET A 61 -17.03 -0.61 -1.79
C MET A 61 -17.59 0.17 -0.60
N GLY A 62 -16.78 0.46 0.42
CA GLY A 62 -17.18 1.26 1.58
C GLY A 62 -17.53 2.70 1.21
N ALA A 63 -16.70 3.35 0.39
CA ALA A 63 -16.96 4.71 -0.09
C ALA A 63 -18.21 4.77 -0.97
N VAL A 64 -18.42 3.79 -1.86
CA VAL A 64 -19.62 3.71 -2.71
C VAL A 64 -20.87 3.45 -1.87
N GLY A 65 -20.82 2.54 -0.89
CA GLY A 65 -21.94 2.27 0.01
C GLY A 65 -22.31 3.47 0.89
N PHE A 66 -21.30 4.19 1.38
CA PHE A 66 -21.51 5.42 2.15
C PHE A 66 -22.05 6.55 1.27
N GLY A 67 -21.57 6.66 0.03
CA GLY A 67 -22.10 7.60 -0.96
C GLY A 67 -23.53 7.27 -1.39
N TYR A 68 -23.91 5.99 -1.45
CA TYR A 68 -25.26 5.57 -1.77
C TYR A 68 -26.26 5.96 -0.68
N SER A 69 -25.86 5.85 0.59
CA SER A 69 -26.70 6.17 1.76
C SER A 69 -26.71 7.65 2.13
N ASN A 70 -25.60 8.36 1.96
CA ASN A 70 -25.41 9.73 2.46
C ASN A 70 -25.00 10.73 1.34
N GLY A 71 -25.14 10.35 0.07
CA GLY A 71 -24.86 11.19 -1.09
C GLY A 71 -23.42 11.71 -1.11
N TRP A 72 -23.27 13.04 -1.06
CA TRP A 72 -21.98 13.72 -1.12
C TRP A 72 -21.04 13.38 0.05
N ALA A 73 -21.55 12.83 1.15
CA ALA A 73 -20.72 12.40 2.26
C ALA A 73 -19.74 11.28 1.88
N GLY A 74 -20.01 10.53 0.79
CA GLY A 74 -19.05 9.58 0.19
C GLY A 74 -17.70 10.21 -0.19
N MET A 75 -17.69 11.50 -0.56
CA MET A 75 -16.45 12.22 -0.90
C MET A 75 -15.53 12.41 0.31
N LEU A 76 -16.07 12.42 1.53
CA LEU A 76 -15.27 12.54 2.75
C LEU A 76 -14.29 11.37 2.91
N TYR A 77 -14.62 10.20 2.36
CA TYR A 77 -13.71 9.05 2.40
C TYR A 77 -12.46 9.29 1.54
N GLY A 78 -12.64 9.85 0.34
CA GLY A 78 -11.53 10.20 -0.55
C GLY A 78 -10.72 11.39 -0.04
N VAL A 79 -11.41 12.46 0.39
CA VAL A 79 -10.77 13.68 0.92
C VAL A 79 -10.05 13.40 2.24
N GLY A 80 -10.70 12.68 3.17
CA GLY A 80 -10.11 12.27 4.44
C GLY A 80 -8.91 11.35 4.27
N GLY A 81 -8.99 10.40 3.33
CA GLY A 81 -7.85 9.54 2.99
C GLY A 81 -6.66 10.33 2.42
N ALA A 82 -6.91 11.27 1.49
CA ALA A 82 -5.86 12.09 0.91
C ALA A 82 -5.19 12.99 1.97
N ILE A 83 -5.99 13.66 2.81
CA ILE A 83 -5.48 14.49 3.91
C ILE A 83 -4.71 13.63 4.92
N GLY A 84 -5.22 12.44 5.25
CA GLY A 84 -4.57 11.51 6.17
C GLY A 84 -3.19 11.07 5.68
N ILE A 85 -3.06 10.68 4.40
CA ILE A 85 -1.76 10.33 3.80
C ILE A 85 -0.80 11.52 3.86
N LEU A 86 -1.24 12.72 3.50
CA LEU A 86 -0.38 13.91 3.51
C LEU A 86 0.07 14.30 4.92
N LEU A 87 -0.83 14.24 5.90
CA LEU A 87 -0.53 14.52 7.30
C LEU A 87 0.46 13.50 7.87
N VAL A 88 0.25 12.21 7.63
CA VAL A 88 1.17 11.15 8.07
C VAL A 88 2.52 11.31 7.37
N ALA A 89 2.53 11.55 6.06
CA ALA A 89 3.77 11.76 5.32
C ALA A 89 4.57 12.96 5.86
N TRP A 90 3.91 14.03 6.31
CA TRP A 90 4.55 15.21 6.88
C TRP A 90 5.01 14.99 8.33
N LEU A 91 4.15 14.44 9.19
CA LEU A 91 4.43 14.21 10.61
C LEU A 91 5.51 13.15 10.83
N PHE A 92 5.48 12.06 10.05
CA PHE A 92 6.44 10.96 10.13
C PHE A 92 7.59 11.07 9.12
N ALA A 93 7.70 12.19 8.37
CA ALA A 93 8.87 12.48 7.55
C ALA A 93 10.21 12.40 8.33
N PRO A 94 10.32 12.89 9.59
CA PRO A 94 11.57 12.82 10.35
C PRO A 94 11.95 11.40 10.74
N VAL A 95 10.96 10.54 11.01
CA VAL A 95 11.15 9.14 11.43
C VAL A 95 11.78 8.30 10.32
N ARG A 96 11.59 8.68 9.04
CA ARG A 96 12.29 8.06 7.90
C ARG A 96 13.82 8.12 8.02
N LYS A 97 14.38 9.07 8.79
CA LYS A 97 15.82 9.15 9.06
C LYS A 97 16.34 8.03 9.96
N LEU A 98 15.49 7.45 10.80
CA LEU A 98 15.83 6.36 11.72
C LEU A 98 15.86 4.99 11.02
N ARG A 99 15.40 4.93 9.75
CA ARG A 99 15.50 3.75 8.87
C ARG A 99 14.88 2.47 9.43
N PHE A 100 13.89 2.57 10.32
CA PHE A 100 13.15 1.41 10.82
C PHE A 100 12.57 0.57 9.67
N MET A 101 12.67 -0.75 9.80
CA MET A 101 12.13 -1.70 8.82
C MET A 101 10.70 -2.13 9.17
N THR A 102 10.33 -2.07 10.44
CA THR A 102 9.01 -2.51 10.92
C THR A 102 8.40 -1.51 11.90
N MET A 103 7.07 -1.51 11.98
CA MET A 103 6.34 -0.69 12.97
C MET A 103 6.72 -1.07 14.40
N SER A 104 6.99 -2.35 14.65
CA SER A 104 7.41 -2.85 15.97
C SER A 104 8.75 -2.26 16.41
N GLU A 105 9.67 -2.04 15.47
CA GLU A 105 10.98 -1.43 15.73
C GLU A 105 10.85 0.04 16.13
N GLU A 106 10.00 0.79 15.42
CA GLU A 106 9.65 2.17 15.78
C GLU A 106 9.00 2.23 17.18
N LEU A 107 8.08 1.32 17.48
CA LEU A 107 7.42 1.27 18.80
C LEU A 107 8.40 0.91 19.92
N SER A 108 9.36 0.01 19.69
CA SER A 108 10.42 -0.29 20.65
C SER A 108 11.32 0.92 20.92
N TYR A 109 11.59 1.76 19.92
CA TYR A 109 12.38 2.98 20.09
C TYR A 109 11.71 3.96 21.06
N TYR A 110 10.38 4.12 20.99
CA TYR A 110 9.65 5.00 21.90
C TYR A 110 9.47 4.43 23.32
N THR A 111 9.48 3.11 23.45
CA THR A 111 9.26 2.41 24.74
C THR A 111 10.55 2.02 25.46
N GLY A 112 11.72 2.35 24.90
CA GLY A 112 13.03 1.98 25.44
C GLY A 112 13.35 0.49 25.33
N GLY A 113 12.63 -0.24 24.47
CA GLY A 113 12.81 -1.67 24.22
C GLY A 113 14.11 -1.95 23.47
N SER A 114 14.84 -2.95 23.94
CA SER A 114 16.20 -3.35 23.55
C SER A 114 16.56 -3.14 22.08
N HIS A 115 17.66 -2.40 21.88
CA HIS A 115 18.47 -2.41 20.66
C HIS A 115 18.81 -3.87 20.29
N PHE A 116 18.13 -4.43 19.30
CA PHE A 116 18.62 -5.63 18.64
C PHE A 116 19.67 -5.19 17.63
N ASN A 117 20.93 -5.49 17.99
CA ASN A 117 22.12 -5.45 17.14
C ASN A 117 21.93 -6.27 15.86
#